data_AF-A0A2A6FAW6-F1
#
_entry.id   AF-A0A2A6FAW6-F1
#
_cell.length_a   1.000
_cell.length_b   1.000
_cell.length_c   1.000
_cell.angle_alpha   90.00
_cell.angle_beta   90.00
_cell.angle_gamma   90.00
#
_symmetry.space_group_name_H-M   'P 1'
#
loop_
_entity.id
_entity.type
_entity.pdbx_description
1 polymer ?
#
loop_
_entity_poly.entity_id
_entity_poly.type
_entity_poly.pdbx_seq_one_letter_code
_entity_poly.pdbx_strand_id
1 'polypeptide(L)'
;MGVREDDRQRKAYAKAWEAGLRPAMKGKGWRKYWSSISRRDGPWFICAECVLLWPTRRLQFLLQAKPMTLDPLLWKIMGAKGNETQPLSFRKWGTFTCEAPTFAEKIVECGDAEQMAIDFVQFATSERSSILSELPLKPFSTVLEAAKDKDSVGMLSTTRVLSLLDEEKYDDAISFLTGNFAKGVSINVVRPDAQGRMRSTSFFDLAHDYALSQKGRVVAATVG
;
A
#
# COMPACT_ATOMS: atom_id res chain seq x y z
N MET A 1 2.25 -29.37 -22.72
CA MET A 1 1.94 -29.65 -21.31
C MET A 1 0.75 -28.79 -20.93
N GLY A 2 -0.31 -29.38 -20.35
CA GLY A 2 -1.61 -28.73 -20.22
C GLY A 2 -1.72 -27.76 -19.05
N VAL A 3 -2.57 -26.73 -19.19
CA VAL A 3 -2.87 -25.68 -18.19
C VAL A 3 -3.14 -26.23 -16.79
N ARG A 4 -3.74 -27.42 -16.68
CA ARG A 4 -4.02 -28.09 -15.40
C ARG A 4 -2.77 -28.55 -14.66
N GLU A 5 -1.76 -29.01 -15.38
CA GLU A 5 -0.51 -29.49 -14.79
C GLU A 5 0.34 -28.31 -14.31
N ASP A 6 0.39 -27.21 -15.06
CA ASP A 6 1.06 -25.98 -14.65
C ASP A 6 0.43 -25.38 -13.39
N ASP A 7 -0.91 -25.35 -13.29
CA ASP A 7 -1.60 -24.87 -12.09
C ASP A 7 -1.33 -25.77 -10.87
N ARG A 8 -1.28 -27.09 -11.07
CA ARG A 8 -0.92 -28.05 -10.01
C ARG A 8 0.51 -27.81 -9.51
N GLN A 9 1.47 -27.64 -10.42
CA GLN A 9 2.86 -27.38 -10.07
C GLN A 9 3.01 -26.04 -9.34
N ARG A 10 2.35 -24.98 -9.83
CA ARG A 10 2.33 -23.67 -9.18
C ARG A 10 1.79 -23.76 -7.75
N LYS A 11 0.67 -24.45 -7.53
CA LYS A 11 0.07 -24.63 -6.20
C LYS A 11 0.97 -25.44 -5.26
N ALA A 12 1.58 -26.51 -5.77
CA ALA A 12 2.52 -27.33 -4.99
C ALA A 12 3.74 -26.50 -4.56
N TYR A 13 4.31 -25.73 -5.47
CA TYR A 13 5.43 -24.83 -5.20
C TYR A 13 5.05 -23.76 -4.17
N ALA A 14 3.93 -23.07 -4.37
CA ALA A 14 3.45 -22.04 -3.44
C ALA A 14 3.29 -22.59 -2.03
N LYS A 15 2.71 -23.79 -1.87
CA LYS A 15 2.54 -24.46 -0.58
C LYS A 15 3.88 -24.77 0.10
N ALA A 16 4.86 -25.27 -0.65
CA ALA A 16 6.19 -25.59 -0.12
C ALA A 16 6.93 -24.31 0.31
N TRP A 17 6.91 -23.28 -0.54
CA TRP A 17 7.51 -21.98 -0.23
C TRP A 17 6.85 -21.34 1.01
N GLU A 18 5.53 -21.40 1.10
CA GLU A 18 4.78 -20.87 2.23
C GLU A 18 5.07 -21.59 3.56
N ALA A 19 5.45 -22.86 3.51
CA ALA A 19 5.88 -23.64 4.67
C ALA A 19 7.27 -23.18 5.14
N GLY A 20 8.18 -22.89 4.20
CA GLY A 20 9.52 -22.36 4.49
C GLY A 20 9.53 -20.95 5.11
N LEU A 21 8.49 -20.14 4.88
CA LEU A 21 8.41 -18.78 5.42
C LEU A 21 8.48 -18.72 6.95
N ARG A 22 7.68 -19.54 7.66
CA ARG A 22 7.56 -19.45 9.13
C ARG A 22 8.90 -19.66 9.83
N PRO A 23 9.67 -20.73 9.54
CA PRO A 23 11.03 -20.88 10.05
C PRO A 23 11.94 -19.70 9.68
N ALA A 24 11.92 -19.25 8.41
CA ALA A 24 12.78 -18.18 7.92
C ALA A 24 12.55 -16.82 8.62
N MET A 25 11.33 -16.55 9.10
CA MET A 25 10.97 -15.32 9.81
C MET A 25 11.26 -15.35 11.32
N LYS A 26 11.58 -16.51 11.91
CA LYS A 26 11.71 -16.65 13.36
C LYS A 26 12.70 -15.64 13.94
N GLY A 27 12.26 -14.87 14.94
CA GLY A 27 13.09 -13.84 15.60
C GLY A 27 13.28 -12.53 14.82
N LYS A 28 12.73 -12.39 13.61
CA LYS A 28 12.94 -11.20 12.75
C LYS A 28 11.82 -10.16 12.84
N GLY A 29 10.77 -10.40 13.62
CA GLY A 29 9.67 -9.45 13.83
C GLY A 29 8.66 -9.33 12.68
N TRP A 30 8.80 -10.16 11.64
CA TRP A 30 7.85 -10.24 10.53
C TRP A 30 6.59 -11.03 10.90
N ARG A 31 5.44 -10.59 10.39
CA ARG A 31 4.15 -11.29 10.51
C ARG A 31 3.73 -11.78 9.13
N LYS A 32 3.48 -13.10 9.01
CA LYS A 32 2.98 -13.71 7.77
C LYS A 32 1.52 -13.34 7.53
N TYR A 33 1.19 -13.03 6.27
CA TYR A 33 -0.17 -13.08 5.75
C TYR A 33 -0.12 -13.56 4.29
N TRP A 34 -0.64 -14.77 4.03
CA TRP A 34 -0.61 -15.40 2.70
C TRP A 34 0.82 -15.46 2.14
N SER A 35 1.05 -14.92 0.94
CA SER A 35 2.36 -14.81 0.27
C SER A 35 3.14 -13.53 0.62
N SER A 36 2.70 -12.82 1.66
CA SER A 36 3.32 -11.58 2.12
C SER A 36 3.76 -11.67 3.57
N ILE A 37 4.70 -10.81 3.92
CA ILE A 37 5.14 -10.60 5.30
C ILE A 37 5.09 -9.10 5.59
N SER A 38 4.62 -8.74 6.77
CA SER A 38 4.47 -7.33 7.15
C SER A 38 4.99 -7.06 8.55
N ARG A 39 5.39 -5.81 8.79
CA ARG A 39 5.80 -5.32 10.11
C ARG A 39 5.62 -3.81 10.21
N ARG A 40 5.63 -3.32 11.46
CA ARG A 40 5.65 -1.91 11.79
C ARG A 40 7.06 -1.53 12.23
N ASP A 41 7.57 -0.43 11.70
CA ASP A 41 8.83 0.18 12.11
C ASP A 41 8.63 1.66 12.36
N GLY A 42 8.48 2.03 13.64
CA GLY A 42 8.16 3.40 14.02
C GLY A 42 6.85 3.90 13.36
N PRO A 43 6.92 4.97 12.54
CA PRO A 43 5.77 5.51 11.82
C PRO A 43 5.48 4.77 10.50
N TRP A 44 6.25 3.74 10.12
CA TRP A 44 6.14 3.09 8.82
C TRP A 44 5.46 1.71 8.89
N PHE A 45 4.55 1.48 7.94
CA PHE A 45 4.10 0.14 7.57
C PHE A 45 5.03 -0.40 6.49
N ILE A 46 5.63 -1.57 6.72
CA ILE A 46 6.51 -2.25 5.77
C ILE A 46 5.87 -3.58 5.39
N CYS A 47 5.78 -3.84 4.09
CA CYS A 47 5.25 -5.08 3.53
C CYS A 47 6.23 -5.61 2.48
N ALA A 48 6.61 -6.88 2.59
CA ALA A 48 7.25 -7.59 1.50
C ALA A 48 6.27 -8.61 0.92
N GLU A 49 6.22 -8.69 -0.40
CA GLU A 49 5.34 -9.59 -1.15
C GLU A 49 6.17 -10.45 -2.10
N CYS A 50 5.79 -11.73 -2.23
CA CYS A 50 6.32 -12.62 -3.23
C CYS A 50 5.23 -13.00 -4.24
N VAL A 51 5.45 -12.66 -5.50
CA VAL A 51 4.56 -13.00 -6.62
C VAL A 51 5.17 -14.16 -7.41
N LEU A 52 4.38 -15.22 -7.62
CA LEU A 52 4.78 -16.35 -8.46
C LEU A 52 4.46 -16.04 -9.93
N LEU A 53 5.49 -15.88 -10.75
CA LEU A 53 5.38 -15.59 -12.18
C LEU A 53 5.38 -16.88 -13.01
N TRP A 54 4.18 -17.42 -13.22
CA TRP A 54 3.96 -18.62 -14.04
C TRP A 54 3.45 -18.24 -15.46
N PRO A 55 3.85 -18.94 -16.53
CA PRO A 55 4.65 -20.18 -16.57
C PRO A 55 6.17 -19.96 -16.59
N THR A 56 6.66 -18.73 -16.47
CA THR A 56 8.10 -18.44 -16.55
C THR A 56 8.92 -19.00 -15.39
N ARG A 57 8.28 -19.60 -14.39
CA ARG A 57 8.90 -20.19 -13.19
C ARG A 57 9.86 -19.23 -12.50
N ARG A 58 9.42 -17.99 -12.32
CA ARG A 58 10.14 -16.94 -11.60
C ARG A 58 9.38 -16.51 -10.37
N LEU A 59 10.11 -15.95 -9.41
CA LEU A 59 9.57 -15.27 -8.25
C LEU A 59 9.93 -13.79 -8.35
N GLN A 60 8.97 -12.92 -8.04
CA GLN A 60 9.17 -11.49 -7.92
C GLN A 60 8.99 -11.12 -6.46
N PHE A 61 10.07 -10.62 -5.85
CA PHE A 61 10.08 -10.09 -4.50
C PHE A 61 9.91 -8.59 -4.57
N LEU A 62 8.97 -8.05 -3.79
CA LEU A 62 8.66 -6.64 -3.71
C LEU A 62 8.79 -6.21 -2.25
N LEU A 63 9.44 -5.07 -2.00
CA LEU A 63 9.39 -4.40 -0.70
C LEU A 63 8.67 -3.06 -0.86
N GLN A 64 7.62 -2.88 -0.09
CA GLN A 64 6.75 -1.71 -0.13
C GLN A 64 6.67 -1.06 1.25
N ALA A 65 6.51 0.26 1.28
CA ALA A 65 6.35 1.00 2.52
C ALA A 65 5.40 2.19 2.37
N LYS A 66 4.68 2.52 3.44
CA LYS A 66 3.89 3.75 3.55
C LYS A 66 3.78 4.21 5.01
N PRO A 67 3.50 5.49 5.27
CA PRO A 67 3.22 5.97 6.62
C PRO A 67 2.00 5.24 7.22
N MET A 68 2.08 4.94 8.51
CA MET A 68 0.98 4.35 9.30
C MET A 68 -0.22 5.29 9.43
N THR A 69 -0.05 6.58 9.12
CA THR A 69 -1.08 7.63 9.16
C THR A 69 -2.01 7.61 7.96
N LEU A 70 -1.58 7.09 6.80
CA LEU A 70 -2.36 7.19 5.57
C LEU A 70 -3.69 6.41 5.62
N ASP A 71 -3.68 5.14 6.04
CA ASP A 71 -4.95 4.38 6.11
C ASP A 71 -5.92 4.95 7.15
N PRO A 72 -5.51 5.36 8.37
CA PRO A 72 -6.39 6.09 9.29
C PRO A 72 -6.98 7.37 8.69
N LEU A 73 -6.20 8.14 7.95
CA LEU A 73 -6.70 9.34 7.27
C LEU A 73 -7.72 8.97 6.19
N LEU A 74 -7.47 7.92 5.41
CA LEU A 74 -8.42 7.37 4.46
C LEU A 74 -9.71 6.95 5.15
N TRP A 75 -9.64 6.14 6.21
CA TRP A 75 -10.83 5.67 6.94
C TRP A 75 -11.64 6.82 7.53
N LYS A 76 -10.96 7.86 8.05
CA LYS A 76 -11.61 9.08 8.51
C LYS A 76 -12.39 9.77 7.39
N ILE A 77 -11.78 9.95 6.22
CA ILE A 77 -12.40 10.59 5.05
C ILE A 77 -13.59 9.75 4.53
N MET A 78 -13.43 8.43 4.50
CA MET A 78 -14.46 7.50 4.03
C MET A 78 -15.58 7.23 5.06
N GLY A 79 -15.41 7.66 6.32
CA GLY A 79 -16.32 7.33 7.42
C GLY A 79 -16.28 5.84 7.84
N ALA A 80 -15.20 5.13 7.53
CA ALA A 80 -15.05 3.69 7.75
C ALA A 80 -14.61 3.36 9.19
N LYS A 81 -15.54 3.48 10.14
CA LYS A 81 -15.29 3.21 11.57
C LYS A 81 -14.96 1.73 11.82
N GLY A 82 -14.04 1.47 12.76
CA GLY A 82 -13.70 0.11 13.21
C GLY A 82 -12.57 -0.54 12.42
N ASN A 83 -12.11 0.12 11.34
CA ASN A 83 -10.89 -0.30 10.66
C ASN A 83 -9.63 -0.04 11.50
N GLU A 84 -9.68 0.89 12.45
CA GLU A 84 -8.54 1.23 13.32
C GLU A 84 -8.11 0.07 14.23
N THR A 85 -9.02 -0.85 14.54
CA THR A 85 -8.78 -2.00 15.42
C THR A 85 -8.32 -3.25 14.68
N GLN A 86 -8.20 -3.19 13.35
CA GLN A 86 -7.84 -4.33 12.53
C GLN A 86 -6.34 -4.70 12.65
N PRO A 87 -5.96 -5.96 12.39
CA PRO A 87 -4.56 -6.37 12.45
C PRO A 87 -3.70 -5.63 11.42
N LEU A 88 -2.39 -5.58 11.64
CA LEU A 88 -1.45 -4.87 10.77
C LEU A 88 -1.55 -5.26 9.28
N SER A 89 -1.79 -6.54 8.97
CA SER A 89 -1.97 -7.03 7.61
C SER A 89 -3.16 -6.42 6.88
N PHE A 90 -4.15 -5.92 7.63
CA PHE A 90 -5.31 -5.22 7.07
C PHE A 90 -4.89 -4.00 6.27
N ARG A 91 -3.75 -3.38 6.55
CA ARG A 91 -3.23 -2.22 5.81
C ARG A 91 -2.78 -2.51 4.37
N LYS A 92 -2.63 -3.78 4.00
CA LYS A 92 -2.36 -4.21 2.61
C LYS A 92 -3.55 -4.93 1.97
N TRP A 93 -4.26 -5.75 2.76
CA TRP A 93 -5.28 -6.68 2.23
C TRP A 93 -6.70 -6.36 2.69
N GLY A 94 -6.88 -5.29 3.46
CA GLY A 94 -8.15 -4.87 4.02
C GLY A 94 -8.91 -3.89 3.12
N THR A 95 -10.19 -3.73 3.43
CA THR A 95 -11.08 -2.79 2.75
C THR A 95 -10.68 -1.35 3.05
N PHE A 96 -10.75 -0.49 2.03
CA PHE A 96 -10.44 0.93 2.12
C PHE A 96 -9.00 1.20 2.59
N THR A 97 -8.04 0.56 1.95
CA THR A 97 -6.61 0.83 2.15
C THR A 97 -6.01 1.47 0.91
N CYS A 98 -4.91 2.19 1.10
CA CYS A 98 -4.14 2.77 -0.01
C CYS A 98 -2.94 1.89 -0.38
N GLU A 99 -2.50 1.90 -1.63
CA GLU A 99 -1.32 1.12 -2.03
C GLU A 99 -0.03 1.74 -1.49
N ALA A 100 0.96 0.90 -1.22
CA ALA A 100 2.30 1.35 -0.87
C ALA A 100 3.21 1.29 -2.11
N PRO A 101 4.00 2.33 -2.42
CA PRO A 101 4.97 2.26 -3.51
C PRO A 101 6.02 1.17 -3.24
N THR A 102 6.48 0.54 -4.32
CA THR A 102 7.59 -0.43 -4.29
C THR A 102 8.92 0.30 -4.27
N PHE A 103 9.74 0.03 -3.25
CA PHE A 103 11.07 0.60 -3.08
C PHE A 103 12.18 -0.31 -3.58
N ALA A 104 12.01 -1.61 -3.37
CA ALA A 104 12.96 -2.62 -3.85
C ALA A 104 12.21 -3.73 -4.56
N GLU A 105 12.81 -4.23 -5.62
CA GLU A 105 12.29 -5.32 -6.44
C GLU A 105 13.43 -6.26 -6.81
N LYS A 106 13.16 -7.57 -6.74
CA LYS A 106 14.09 -8.60 -7.21
C LYS A 106 13.31 -9.70 -7.92
N ILE A 107 13.70 -10.02 -9.15
CA ILE A 107 13.16 -11.17 -9.88
C ILE A 107 14.22 -12.28 -9.88
N VAL A 108 13.83 -13.49 -9.49
CA VAL A 108 14.71 -14.68 -9.45
C VAL A 108 14.04 -15.86 -10.13
N GLU A 109 14.83 -16.79 -10.65
CA GLU A 109 14.35 -18.09 -11.11
C GLU A 109 13.90 -18.94 -9.91
N CYS A 110 12.86 -19.76 -10.08
CA CYS A 110 12.41 -20.68 -9.05
C CYS A 110 13.49 -21.73 -8.78
N GLY A 111 14.14 -21.63 -7.62
CA GLY A 111 14.95 -22.69 -7.04
C GLY A 111 14.14 -23.59 -6.09
N ASP A 112 14.83 -24.25 -5.17
CA ASP A 112 14.20 -24.94 -4.05
C ASP A 112 13.28 -23.99 -3.27
N ALA A 113 12.06 -24.45 -2.97
CA ALA A 113 11.00 -23.60 -2.44
C ALA A 113 11.30 -23.09 -1.01
N GLU A 114 11.93 -23.93 -0.16
CA GLU A 114 12.29 -23.54 1.20
C GLU A 114 13.45 -22.54 1.19
N GLN A 115 14.46 -22.78 0.34
CA GLN A 115 15.56 -21.83 0.14
C GLN A 115 15.05 -20.50 -0.40
N MET A 116 14.13 -20.50 -1.37
CA MET A 116 13.53 -19.27 -1.89
C MET A 116 12.74 -18.48 -0.83
N ALA A 117 12.14 -19.17 0.16
CA ALA A 117 11.48 -18.51 1.29
C ALA A 117 12.50 -17.84 2.22
N ILE A 118 13.67 -18.46 2.42
CA ILE A 118 14.79 -17.87 3.18
C ILE A 118 15.31 -16.63 2.46
N ASP A 119 15.57 -16.74 1.15
CA ASP A 119 16.09 -15.66 0.32
C ASP A 119 15.13 -14.47 0.28
N PHE A 120 13.82 -14.73 0.21
CA PHE A 120 12.79 -13.69 0.29
C PHE A 120 12.83 -12.93 1.62
N VAL A 121 12.91 -13.64 2.75
CA VAL A 121 12.98 -12.99 4.08
C VAL A 121 14.30 -12.24 4.25
N GLN A 122 15.40 -12.75 3.70
CA GLN A 122 16.69 -12.05 3.69
C GLN A 122 16.61 -10.76 2.88
N PHE A 123 16.07 -10.81 1.66
CA PHE A 123 15.78 -9.63 0.83
C PHE A 123 14.94 -8.61 1.58
N ALA A 124 13.81 -9.03 2.15
CA ALA A 124 12.94 -8.13 2.91
C ALA A 124 13.66 -7.46 4.09
N THR A 125 14.58 -8.18 4.74
CA THR A 125 15.31 -7.68 5.91
C THR A 125 16.47 -6.75 5.53
N SER A 126 17.20 -7.04 4.45
CA SER A 126 18.28 -6.18 3.95
C SER A 126 17.71 -4.86 3.42
N GLU A 127 16.76 -4.95 2.50
CA GLU A 127 16.16 -3.79 1.83
C GLU A 127 15.41 -2.90 2.82
N ARG A 128 14.77 -3.49 3.85
CA ARG A 128 14.16 -2.73 4.95
C ARG A 128 15.13 -1.74 5.59
N SER A 129 16.37 -2.17 5.82
CA SER A 129 17.36 -1.33 6.51
C SER A 129 17.73 -0.13 5.66
N SER A 130 17.91 -0.34 4.35
CA SER A 130 18.16 0.72 3.37
C SER A 130 17.00 1.72 3.33
N ILE A 131 15.76 1.24 3.12
CA ILE A 131 14.61 2.16 2.98
C ILE A 131 14.31 2.94 4.26
N LEU A 132 14.53 2.37 5.44
CA LEU A 132 14.30 3.07 6.71
C LEU A 132 15.33 4.17 6.97
N SER A 133 16.49 4.13 6.32
CA SER A 133 17.47 5.22 6.36
C SER A 133 17.10 6.38 5.41
N GLU A 134 16.38 6.10 4.33
CA GLU A 134 16.05 7.08 3.28
C GLU A 134 14.68 7.74 3.47
N LEU A 135 13.67 6.96 3.86
CA LEU A 135 12.28 7.41 3.97
C LEU A 135 12.09 8.66 4.85
N PRO A 136 12.77 8.81 6.00
CA PRO A 136 12.61 9.99 6.84
C PRO A 136 13.25 11.28 6.29
N LEU A 137 14.08 11.19 5.24
CA LEU A 137 14.88 12.32 4.75
C LEU A 137 14.09 13.33 3.92
N LYS A 138 12.90 12.96 3.45
CA LYS A 138 12.05 13.82 2.62
C LYS A 138 10.57 13.53 2.86
N PRO A 139 9.68 14.49 2.57
CA PRO A 139 8.24 14.26 2.62
C PRO A 139 7.85 13.06 1.75
N PHE A 140 6.90 12.26 2.23
CA PHE A 140 6.46 11.05 1.53
C PHE A 140 5.79 11.37 0.19
N SER A 141 5.13 12.52 0.07
CA SER A 141 4.60 13.01 -1.22
C SER A 141 5.70 13.13 -2.28
N THR A 142 6.89 13.61 -1.91
CA THR A 142 8.06 13.70 -2.81
C THR A 142 8.60 12.33 -3.21
N VAL A 143 8.51 11.33 -2.33
CA VAL A 143 8.85 9.94 -2.65
C VAL A 143 7.91 9.40 -3.74
N LEU A 144 6.61 9.68 -3.63
CA LEU A 144 5.60 9.23 -4.59
C LEU A 144 5.76 9.90 -5.97
N GLU A 145 6.14 11.18 -6.02
CA GLU A 145 6.44 11.84 -7.30
C GLU A 145 7.55 11.14 -8.09
N ALA A 146 8.59 10.68 -7.40
CA ALA A 146 9.68 9.94 -8.05
C ALA A 146 9.24 8.55 -8.55
N ALA A 147 8.15 8.01 -8.01
CA ALA A 147 7.58 6.72 -8.40
C ALA A 147 6.46 6.83 -9.46
N LYS A 148 6.09 8.04 -9.88
CA LYS A 148 4.92 8.27 -10.77
C LYS A 148 5.01 7.51 -12.09
N ASP A 149 6.20 7.39 -12.68
CA ASP A 149 6.39 6.75 -13.98
C ASP A 149 6.24 5.23 -13.90
N LYS A 150 6.28 4.67 -12.68
CA LYS A 150 6.04 3.26 -12.39
C LYS A 150 4.56 2.95 -12.11
N ASP A 151 3.71 3.97 -11.97
CA ASP A 151 2.28 3.83 -11.65
C ASP A 151 1.40 3.99 -12.91
N SER A 152 1.54 3.06 -13.85
CA SER A 152 0.88 3.14 -15.16
C SER A 152 -0.66 3.10 -15.10
N VAL A 153 -1.22 2.60 -13.99
CA VAL A 153 -2.67 2.40 -13.79
C VAL A 153 -3.23 3.31 -12.68
N GLY A 154 -2.43 4.25 -12.17
CA GLY A 154 -2.89 5.21 -11.16
C GLY A 154 -3.26 4.58 -9.80
N MET A 155 -2.66 3.44 -9.46
CA MET A 155 -2.86 2.72 -8.19
C MET A 155 -2.35 3.51 -6.98
N LEU A 156 -1.40 4.42 -7.17
CA LEU A 156 -0.87 5.29 -6.11
C LEU A 156 -1.62 6.62 -6.01
N SER A 157 -2.67 6.87 -6.81
CA SER A 157 -3.42 8.14 -6.79
C SER A 157 -4.00 8.44 -5.41
N THR A 158 -4.64 7.45 -4.78
CA THR A 158 -5.18 7.58 -3.41
C THR A 158 -4.06 7.85 -2.41
N THR A 159 -2.95 7.12 -2.51
CA THR A 159 -1.78 7.28 -1.64
C THR A 159 -1.16 8.67 -1.77
N ARG A 160 -1.10 9.21 -2.99
CA ARG A 160 -0.60 10.55 -3.27
C ARG A 160 -1.46 11.63 -2.64
N VAL A 161 -2.78 11.58 -2.84
CA VAL A 161 -3.71 12.52 -2.18
C VAL A 161 -3.55 12.45 -0.67
N LEU A 162 -3.56 11.24 -0.09
CA LEU A 162 -3.41 11.06 1.36
C LEU A 162 -2.08 11.61 1.86
N SER A 163 -0.98 11.43 1.11
CA SER A 163 0.33 11.97 1.50
C SER A 163 0.35 13.51 1.52
N LEU A 164 -0.30 14.16 0.56
CA LEU A 164 -0.40 15.63 0.54
C LEU A 164 -1.26 16.13 1.70
N LEU A 165 -2.36 15.43 2.01
CA LEU A 165 -3.23 15.79 3.13
C LEU A 165 -2.57 15.54 4.50
N ASP A 166 -1.80 14.46 4.65
CA ASP A 166 -1.05 14.13 5.87
C ASP A 166 0.09 15.12 6.13
N GLU A 167 0.65 15.69 5.07
CA GLU A 167 1.68 16.75 5.11
C GLU A 167 1.10 18.17 5.11
N GLU A 168 -0.23 18.31 5.29
CA GLU A 168 -0.94 19.59 5.33
C GLU A 168 -0.80 20.46 4.05
N LYS A 169 -0.41 19.85 2.93
CA LYS A 169 -0.30 20.49 1.61
C LYS A 169 -1.66 20.52 0.91
N TYR A 170 -2.62 21.22 1.52
CA TYR A 170 -4.00 21.23 1.05
C TYR A 170 -4.16 21.84 -0.35
N ASP A 171 -3.37 22.85 -0.70
CA ASP A 171 -3.40 23.46 -2.03
C ASP A 171 -2.92 22.50 -3.13
N ASP A 172 -1.83 21.78 -2.87
CA ASP A 172 -1.33 20.74 -3.77
C ASP A 172 -2.33 19.59 -3.90
N ALA A 173 -2.97 19.20 -2.78
CA ALA A 173 -4.02 18.19 -2.79
C ALA A 173 -5.21 18.63 -3.65
N ILE A 174 -5.69 19.87 -3.51
CA ILE A 174 -6.79 20.44 -4.33
C ILE A 174 -6.36 20.56 -5.79
N SER A 175 -5.15 21.03 -6.06
CA SER A 175 -4.62 21.14 -7.43
C SER A 175 -4.54 19.77 -8.09
N PHE A 176 -4.05 18.77 -7.38
CA PHE A 176 -4.09 17.38 -7.83
C PHE A 176 -5.55 16.96 -8.08
N LEU A 177 -6.45 17.19 -7.10
CA LEU A 177 -7.87 16.83 -7.10
C LEU A 177 -8.74 17.47 -8.20
N THR A 178 -8.32 18.61 -8.74
CA THR A 178 -9.02 19.33 -9.81
C THR A 178 -8.48 19.01 -11.20
N GLY A 179 -7.33 18.32 -11.29
CA GLY A 179 -6.78 17.84 -12.56
C GLY A 179 -7.62 16.71 -13.18
N ASN A 180 -7.52 16.53 -14.51
CA ASN A 180 -8.19 15.41 -15.21
C ASN A 180 -7.60 14.06 -14.76
N PHE A 181 -8.22 13.42 -13.77
CA PHE A 181 -7.87 12.11 -13.25
C PHE A 181 -8.30 10.94 -14.13
N ALA A 182 -8.00 11.00 -15.43
CA ALA A 182 -8.45 10.00 -16.38
C ALA A 182 -7.96 8.55 -16.10
N LYS A 183 -7.14 8.33 -15.06
CA LYS A 183 -6.48 7.03 -14.77
C LYS A 183 -6.49 6.58 -13.30
N GLY A 184 -7.07 7.32 -12.36
CA GLY A 184 -7.01 6.94 -10.94
C GLY A 184 -8.05 5.86 -10.57
N VAL A 185 -7.63 4.76 -9.93
CA VAL A 185 -8.57 3.81 -9.34
C VAL A 185 -9.15 4.42 -8.06
N SER A 186 -10.42 4.82 -8.12
CA SER A 186 -11.10 5.44 -6.98
C SER A 186 -11.79 4.39 -6.11
N ILE A 187 -11.67 4.58 -4.80
CA ILE A 187 -12.43 3.85 -3.80
C ILE A 187 -13.77 4.56 -3.62
N ASN A 188 -14.88 3.84 -3.77
CA ASN A 188 -16.21 4.41 -3.63
C ASN A 188 -16.89 3.96 -2.33
N VAL A 189 -17.70 4.83 -1.74
CA VAL A 189 -18.62 4.51 -0.64
C VAL A 189 -20.04 4.90 -0.98
N VAL A 190 -20.99 4.11 -0.49
CA VAL A 190 -22.41 4.43 -0.60
C VAL A 190 -22.83 5.20 0.65
N ARG A 191 -23.31 6.43 0.46
CA ARG A 191 -23.80 7.30 1.53
C ARG A 191 -25.07 8.03 1.10
N PRO A 192 -25.98 8.39 2.03
CA PRO A 192 -27.14 9.19 1.69
C PRO A 192 -26.71 10.60 1.23
N ASP A 193 -27.34 11.10 0.16
CA ASP A 193 -27.24 12.48 -0.28
C ASP A 193 -28.09 13.41 0.59
N ALA A 194 -28.10 14.72 0.27
CA ALA A 194 -28.89 15.72 1.00
C ALA A 194 -30.41 15.44 0.99
N GLN A 195 -30.88 14.60 0.08
CA GLN A 195 -32.27 14.16 -0.03
C GLN A 195 -32.49 12.76 0.56
N GLY A 196 -31.50 12.21 1.27
CA GLY A 196 -31.55 10.89 1.90
C GLY A 196 -31.38 9.72 0.93
N ARG A 197 -31.06 9.96 -0.34
CA ARG A 197 -30.92 8.89 -1.35
C ARG A 197 -29.50 8.33 -1.31
N MET A 198 -29.38 7.01 -1.29
CA MET A 198 -28.07 6.35 -1.31
C MET A 198 -27.36 6.61 -2.63
N ARG A 199 -26.20 7.27 -2.59
CA ARG A 199 -25.33 7.53 -3.74
C ARG A 199 -23.92 7.03 -3.51
N SER A 200 -23.34 6.48 -4.57
CA SER A 200 -21.90 6.21 -4.64
C SER A 200 -21.15 7.55 -4.70
N THR A 201 -20.29 7.80 -3.72
CA THR A 201 -19.36 8.94 -3.71
C THR A 201 -17.94 8.42 -3.81
N SER A 202 -17.12 9.07 -4.64
CA SER A 202 -15.73 8.69 -4.82
C SER A 202 -14.85 9.23 -3.70
N PHE A 203 -13.77 8.53 -3.36
CA PHE A 203 -12.77 9.00 -2.41
C PHE A 203 -12.24 10.39 -2.79
N PHE A 204 -12.04 10.66 -4.10
CA PHE A 204 -11.50 11.93 -4.56
C PHE A 204 -12.44 13.10 -4.27
N ASP A 205 -13.75 12.92 -4.42
CA ASP A 205 -14.73 13.96 -4.04
C ASP A 205 -14.68 14.22 -2.53
N LEU A 206 -14.63 13.15 -1.73
CA LEU A 206 -14.53 13.25 -0.27
C LEU A 206 -13.24 13.93 0.19
N ALA A 207 -12.13 13.58 -0.45
CA ALA A 207 -10.83 14.14 -0.15
C ALA A 207 -10.76 15.63 -0.54
N HIS A 208 -11.44 16.04 -1.61
CA HIS A 208 -11.53 17.43 -2.03
C HIS A 208 -12.31 18.26 -1.01
N ASP A 209 -13.50 17.79 -0.59
CA ASP A 209 -14.29 18.41 0.47
C ASP A 209 -13.49 18.51 1.79
N TYR A 210 -12.78 17.43 2.12
CA TYR A 210 -11.91 17.40 3.30
C TYR A 210 -10.80 18.46 3.21
N ALA A 211 -10.09 18.55 2.09
CA ALA A 211 -9.01 19.51 1.87
C ALA A 211 -9.49 20.96 2.01
N LEU A 212 -10.62 21.31 1.39
CA LEU A 212 -11.23 22.64 1.51
C LEU A 212 -11.59 22.96 2.98
N SER A 213 -12.16 21.99 3.70
CA SER A 213 -12.53 22.19 5.10
C SER A 213 -11.32 22.43 6.01
N GLN A 214 -10.21 21.70 5.79
CA GLN A 214 -9.00 21.85 6.61
C GLN A 214 -8.30 23.17 6.29
N LYS A 215 -8.20 23.54 5.01
CA LYS A 215 -7.64 24.83 4.59
C LYS A 215 -8.36 26.00 5.26
N GLY A 216 -9.70 25.98 5.28
CA GLY A 216 -10.48 27.04 5.95
C GLY A 216 -10.18 27.17 7.45
N ARG A 217 -9.91 26.06 8.14
CA ARG A 217 -9.55 26.07 9.57
C ARG A 217 -8.16 26.64 9.82
N VAL A 218 -7.18 26.30 8.99
CA VAL A 218 -5.81 26.82 9.11
C VAL A 218 -5.79 28.33 8.89
N VAL A 219 -6.50 28.83 7.88
CA VAL A 219 -6.63 30.28 7.62
C VAL A 219 -7.28 30.98 8.81
N ALA A 220 -8.38 30.44 9.37
CA ALA A 220 -9.04 31.04 10.52
C ALA A 220 -8.14 31.07 11.78
N ALA A 221 -7.32 30.03 12.00
CA ALA A 221 -6.39 29.96 13.13
C ALA A 221 -5.18 30.89 13.02
N THR A 222 -4.86 31.39 11.81
CA THR A 222 -3.70 32.27 11.57
C THR A 222 -4.09 33.76 11.68
N VAL A 223 -5.39 34.07 11.63
CA VAL A 223 -5.93 35.44 11.60
C VAL A 223 -6.55 35.86 12.95
N GLY A 224 -6.74 34.93 13.89
CA GLY A 224 -7.24 35.18 15.25
C GLY A 224 -6.13 35.24 16.29
#